data_AF-A0A9W4X991-F1
#
_entry.id   AF-A0A9W4X991-F1
#
_cell.length_a   1.000
_cell.length_b   1.000
_cell.length_c   1.000
_cell.angle_alpha   90.00
_cell.angle_beta   90.00
_cell.angle_gamma   90.00
#
_symmetry.space_group_name_H-M   'P 1'
#
loop_
_entity.id
_entity.type
_entity.pdbx_description
1 polymer ?
#
loop_
_entity_poly.entity_id
_entity_poly.type
_entity_poly.pdbx_seq_one_letter_code
_entity_poly.pdbx_strand_id
1 'polypeptide(L)'
;MYSQVNNFHNSNCNFNESIFFNANKPQEICASIWLGPYNSLLNEFDNSSFLNDQNIKIIINCGNTVKFINLIESNEMNIQLSSDIIILNLDPSFDINESTNQALISSFNSKFNKILQNYLSFFYLNNPQSSNLIHKLPPKCSMNIDSPILYGSNLKLQFFKLIRLISLFKLINDKIQILVISEDGNLNLSTGLIIAFLMDIYKYNIENSFKLIKSRRPCINDLKLNYYDDLLIIENLKKFYVENIEIKSKNPNYLKTKGFLKRSMNDDDHEHEQQQQQQQQQQQAKQSLIDEILVGGDRKRRLN
;
A
#
# COMPACT_ATOMS: atom_id res chain seq x y z
N MET A 1 -35.64 -49.47 -2.03
CA MET A 1 -35.56 -48.64 -0.82
C MET A 1 -34.09 -48.45 -0.46
N TYR A 2 -33.51 -47.31 -0.80
CA TYR A 2 -32.33 -46.75 -0.12
C TYR A 2 -32.42 -45.23 -0.24
N SER A 3 -32.52 -44.58 0.91
CA SER A 3 -32.56 -43.14 1.09
C SER A 3 -31.23 -42.52 0.71
N GLN A 4 -31.24 -41.53 -0.19
CA GLN A 4 -30.13 -40.58 -0.29
C GLN A 4 -30.48 -39.31 0.49
N VAL A 5 -29.57 -38.99 1.40
CA VAL A 5 -29.59 -37.88 2.34
C VAL A 5 -29.47 -36.58 1.54
N ASN A 6 -30.48 -35.72 1.62
CA ASN A 6 -30.40 -34.35 1.13
C ASN A 6 -29.39 -33.59 1.99
N ASN A 7 -28.18 -33.37 1.45
CA ASN A 7 -27.23 -32.42 2.01
C ASN A 7 -27.79 -31.00 1.84
N PHE A 8 -28.46 -30.51 2.87
CA PHE A 8 -28.77 -29.10 3.07
C PHE A 8 -27.50 -28.35 3.48
N HIS A 9 -26.61 -28.04 2.54
CA HIS A 9 -25.66 -26.93 2.72
C HIS A 9 -25.23 -26.38 1.35
N ASN A 10 -25.09 -25.05 1.31
CA ASN A 10 -24.64 -24.22 0.19
C ASN A 10 -25.62 -23.96 -0.96
N SER A 11 -26.59 -23.06 -0.75
CA SER A 11 -27.18 -22.25 -1.83
C SER A 11 -27.93 -21.01 -1.28
N ASN A 12 -27.38 -20.25 -0.33
CA ASN A 12 -28.06 -19.01 0.13
C ASN A 12 -27.09 -18.00 0.80
N CYS A 13 -26.12 -17.48 0.05
CA CYS A 13 -25.26 -16.40 0.51
C CYS A 13 -24.94 -15.39 -0.59
N ASN A 14 -25.94 -14.89 -1.31
CA ASN A 14 -25.74 -13.80 -2.29
C ASN A 14 -26.92 -12.80 -2.43
N PHE A 15 -28.01 -12.93 -1.66
CA PHE A 15 -29.18 -12.05 -1.84
C PHE A 15 -29.35 -10.93 -0.80
N ASN A 16 -28.62 -10.96 0.32
CA ASN A 16 -28.83 -10.00 1.41
C ASN A 16 -27.81 -8.85 1.48
N GLU A 17 -26.65 -8.93 0.80
CA GLU A 17 -25.65 -7.84 0.82
C GLU A 17 -25.99 -6.68 -0.13
N SER A 18 -26.85 -6.90 -1.13
CA SER A 18 -27.26 -5.86 -2.08
C SER A 18 -28.19 -4.79 -1.49
N ILE A 19 -28.80 -5.05 -0.32
CA ILE A 19 -29.75 -4.15 0.35
C ILE A 19 -29.02 -2.96 1.03
N PHE A 20 -27.72 -3.09 1.30
CA PHE A 20 -26.89 -2.06 1.95
C PHE A 20 -25.88 -1.39 1.00
N PHE A 21 -26.00 -1.65 -0.31
CA PHE A 21 -25.11 -1.05 -1.29
C PHE A 21 -25.41 0.44 -1.48
N ASN A 22 -24.38 1.29 -1.33
CA ASN A 22 -24.45 2.72 -1.63
C ASN A 22 -23.41 3.10 -2.69
N ALA A 23 -23.88 3.38 -3.90
CA ALA A 23 -23.01 3.74 -5.04
C ALA A 23 -22.15 4.99 -4.78
N ASN A 24 -22.60 5.89 -3.91
CA ASN A 24 -21.93 7.15 -3.59
C ASN A 24 -20.86 7.02 -2.50
N LYS A 25 -20.73 5.85 -1.87
CA LYS A 25 -19.70 5.56 -0.86
C LYS A 25 -18.67 4.58 -1.43
N PRO A 26 -17.46 4.52 -0.86
CA PRO A 26 -16.45 3.51 -1.19
C PRO A 26 -16.80 2.15 -0.57
N GLN A 27 -16.35 1.08 -1.20
CA GLN A 27 -16.55 -0.31 -0.76
C GLN A 27 -15.22 -1.03 -0.68
N GLU A 28 -15.01 -1.75 0.42
CA GLU A 28 -13.88 -2.65 0.53
C GLU A 28 -14.09 -3.85 -0.39
N ILE A 29 -13.22 -3.99 -1.38
CA ILE A 29 -13.27 -5.09 -2.33
C ILE A 29 -12.55 -6.32 -1.76
N CYS A 30 -11.39 -6.08 -1.17
CA CYS A 30 -10.61 -7.06 -0.45
C CYS A 30 -9.80 -6.33 0.64
N ALA A 31 -9.17 -7.10 1.54
CA ALA A 31 -8.42 -6.55 2.65
C ALA A 31 -7.52 -5.41 2.18
N SER A 32 -7.75 -4.21 2.72
CA SER A 32 -6.93 -3.03 2.45
C SER A 32 -7.13 -2.26 1.14
N ILE A 33 -8.08 -2.67 0.31
CA ILE A 33 -8.35 -2.06 -0.98
C ILE A 33 -9.81 -1.65 -1.05
N TRP A 34 -10.02 -0.33 -1.15
CA TRP A 34 -11.30 0.30 -1.31
C TRP A 34 -11.48 0.79 -2.74
N LEU A 35 -12.70 0.67 -3.27
CA LEU A 35 -13.11 1.21 -4.56
C LEU A 35 -14.29 2.16 -4.37
N GLY A 36 -14.23 3.38 -4.92
CA GLY A 36 -15.32 4.33 -4.75
C GLY A 36 -15.35 5.50 -5.73
N PRO A 37 -16.40 6.32 -5.67
CA PRO A 37 -16.51 7.56 -6.45
C PRO A 37 -15.64 8.67 -5.84
N TYR A 38 -15.49 9.79 -6.57
CA TYR A 38 -14.86 11.01 -6.04
C TYR A 38 -15.50 11.54 -4.76
N ASN A 39 -16.81 11.31 -4.57
CA ASN A 39 -17.51 11.66 -3.34
C ASN A 39 -16.93 10.97 -2.08
N SER A 40 -16.15 9.91 -2.25
CA SER A 40 -15.42 9.24 -1.15
C SER A 40 -14.36 10.13 -0.50
N LEU A 41 -13.98 11.24 -1.13
CA LEU A 41 -13.01 12.21 -0.64
C LEU A 41 -13.64 13.33 0.20
N LEU A 42 -14.97 13.45 0.19
CA LEU A 42 -15.68 14.50 0.92
C LEU A 42 -15.62 14.23 2.42
N ASN A 43 -15.40 15.29 3.20
CA ASN A 43 -15.63 15.23 4.64
C ASN A 43 -17.14 15.20 4.91
N GLU A 44 -17.58 14.27 5.75
CA GLU A 44 -18.96 14.29 6.27
C GLU A 44 -19.12 15.45 7.27
N PHE A 45 -20.37 15.85 7.54
CA PHE A 45 -20.70 17.05 8.34
C PHE A 45 -20.12 17.03 9.77
N ASP A 46 -19.77 15.85 10.29
CA ASP A 46 -19.28 15.66 11.67
C ASP A 46 -17.74 15.66 11.78
N ASN A 47 -17.02 16.16 10.77
CA ASN A 47 -15.55 16.16 10.69
C ASN A 47 -14.89 14.75 10.72
N SER A 48 -15.67 13.67 10.73
CA SER A 48 -15.17 12.33 10.45
C SER A 48 -14.97 12.18 8.94
N SER A 49 -13.72 12.02 8.52
CA SER A 49 -13.42 11.70 7.13
C SER A 49 -13.21 10.19 7.01
N PHE A 50 -13.90 9.57 6.05
CA PHE A 50 -13.69 8.16 5.71
C PHE A 50 -12.20 7.84 5.53
N LEU A 51 -11.44 8.79 4.97
CA LEU A 51 -10.00 8.68 4.77
C LEU A 51 -9.25 8.48 6.09
N ASN A 52 -9.60 9.21 7.15
CA ASN A 52 -8.97 9.09 8.46
C ASN A 52 -9.44 7.82 9.18
N ASP A 53 -10.75 7.55 9.16
CA ASP A 53 -11.35 6.41 9.86
C ASP A 53 -10.80 5.08 9.34
N GLN A 54 -10.60 4.99 8.03
CA GLN A 54 -9.99 3.83 7.41
C GLN A 54 -8.47 3.92 7.32
N ASN A 55 -7.79 4.99 7.77
CA ASN A 55 -6.34 5.13 7.60
C ASN A 55 -5.91 4.95 6.11
N ILE A 56 -6.64 5.59 5.19
CA ILE A 56 -6.27 5.68 3.78
C ILE A 56 -4.98 6.51 3.67
N LYS A 57 -3.92 5.91 3.13
CA LYS A 57 -2.63 6.62 2.88
C LYS A 57 -2.22 6.64 1.42
N ILE A 58 -2.90 5.89 0.57
CA ILE A 58 -2.68 5.90 -0.88
C ILE A 58 -4.02 6.08 -1.57
N ILE A 59 -4.13 7.10 -2.41
CA ILE A 59 -5.27 7.35 -3.29
C ILE A 59 -4.79 7.18 -4.73
N ILE A 60 -5.46 6.32 -5.50
CA ILE A 60 -5.18 6.10 -6.91
C ILE A 60 -6.42 6.51 -7.70
N ASN A 61 -6.34 7.64 -8.38
CA ASN A 61 -7.35 8.05 -9.34
C ASN A 61 -7.17 7.27 -10.65
N CYS A 62 -8.26 6.72 -11.17
CA CYS A 62 -8.35 6.06 -12.47
C CYS A 62 -9.37 6.72 -13.41
N GLY A 63 -9.85 7.92 -13.05
CA GLY A 63 -10.64 8.80 -13.90
C GLY A 63 -9.79 9.82 -14.64
N ASN A 64 -10.44 10.83 -15.22
CA ASN A 64 -9.74 11.87 -15.97
C ASN A 64 -8.84 12.70 -15.03
N THR A 65 -7.55 12.76 -15.34
CA THR A 65 -6.54 13.42 -14.51
C THR A 65 -6.87 14.89 -14.28
N VAL A 66 -7.22 15.64 -15.32
CA VAL A 66 -7.48 17.08 -15.21
C VAL A 66 -8.71 17.36 -14.34
N LYS A 67 -9.80 16.61 -14.55
CA LYS A 67 -11.02 16.72 -13.72
C LYS A 67 -10.72 16.41 -12.26
N PHE A 68 -9.92 15.38 -12.01
CA PHE A 68 -9.53 15.00 -10.66
C PHE A 68 -8.68 16.06 -9.98
N ILE A 69 -7.67 16.62 -10.67
CA ILE A 69 -6.83 17.68 -10.09
C ILE A 69 -7.69 18.92 -9.81
N ASN A 70 -8.57 19.31 -10.74
CA ASN A 70 -9.51 20.41 -10.52
C ASN A 70 -10.38 20.18 -9.27
N LEU A 71 -10.85 18.95 -9.05
CA LEU A 71 -11.66 18.61 -7.88
C LEU A 71 -10.91 18.78 -6.56
N ILE A 72 -9.65 18.31 -6.48
CA ILE A 72 -8.90 18.34 -5.22
C ILE A 72 -8.23 19.69 -4.93
N GLU A 73 -8.00 20.50 -5.97
CA GLU A 73 -7.47 21.87 -5.84
C GLU A 73 -8.59 22.91 -5.77
N SER A 74 -9.81 22.60 -6.20
CA SER A 74 -10.96 23.47 -5.97
C SER A 74 -11.41 23.38 -4.52
N ASN A 75 -11.57 24.55 -3.88
CA ASN A 75 -12.15 24.64 -2.54
C ASN A 75 -13.69 24.47 -2.56
N GLU A 76 -14.27 24.14 -3.72
CA GLU A 76 -15.73 24.04 -3.89
C GLU A 76 -16.30 22.78 -3.23
N MET A 77 -15.50 21.71 -3.20
CA MET A 77 -15.83 20.49 -2.49
C MET A 77 -15.03 20.47 -1.19
N ASN A 78 -15.69 20.19 -0.06
CA ASN A 78 -15.07 20.15 1.28
C ASN A 78 -14.13 18.93 1.43
N ILE A 79 -13.08 18.90 0.61
CA ILE A 79 -12.06 17.86 0.51
C ILE A 79 -10.85 18.35 1.29
N GLN A 80 -10.52 17.65 2.37
CA GLN A 80 -9.31 17.92 3.16
C GLN A 80 -8.45 16.68 3.18
N LEU A 81 -7.33 16.74 2.46
CA LEU A 81 -6.38 15.65 2.37
C LEU A 81 -5.23 15.91 3.34
N SER A 82 -4.95 14.93 4.20
CA SER A 82 -3.77 14.98 5.06
C SER A 82 -2.49 15.04 4.21
N SER A 83 -1.48 15.76 4.71
CA SER A 83 -0.21 15.97 4.01
C SER A 83 0.61 14.69 3.76
N ASP A 84 0.24 13.61 4.44
CA ASP A 84 0.93 12.33 4.43
C ASP A 84 0.26 11.31 3.49
N ILE A 85 -0.78 11.71 2.76
CA ILE A 85 -1.44 10.87 1.76
C ILE A 85 -0.69 10.95 0.42
N ILE A 86 -0.36 9.79 -0.13
CA ILE A 86 0.19 9.65 -1.47
C ILE A 86 -0.96 9.66 -2.47
N ILE A 87 -0.92 10.57 -3.45
CA ILE A 87 -1.92 10.67 -4.51
C ILE A 87 -1.26 10.32 -5.85
N LEU A 88 -1.86 9.38 -6.55
CA LEU A 88 -1.42 8.91 -7.86
C LEU A 88 -2.59 8.99 -8.86
N ASN A 89 -2.30 9.38 -10.09
CA ASN A 89 -3.23 9.31 -11.22
C ASN A 89 -2.77 8.20 -12.16
N LEU A 90 -3.66 7.28 -12.51
CA LEU A 90 -3.49 6.32 -13.60
C LEU A 90 -4.44 6.72 -14.72
N ASP A 91 -3.89 7.31 -15.78
CA ASP A 91 -4.68 7.82 -16.90
C ASP A 91 -3.92 7.59 -18.21
N PRO A 92 -4.14 6.45 -18.88
CA PRO A 92 -3.48 6.12 -20.14
C PRO A 92 -3.74 7.13 -21.26
N SER A 93 -4.84 7.86 -21.17
CA SER A 93 -5.30 8.84 -22.16
C SER A 93 -4.83 10.25 -21.85
N PHE A 94 -4.11 10.46 -20.74
CA PHE A 94 -3.59 11.77 -20.37
C PHE A 94 -2.53 12.25 -21.34
N ASP A 95 -2.75 13.44 -21.91
CA ASP A 95 -1.77 14.13 -22.74
C ASP A 95 -1.09 15.24 -21.94
N ILE A 96 0.18 15.01 -21.62
CA ILE A 96 1.01 15.98 -20.90
C ILE A 96 1.29 17.26 -21.69
N ASN A 97 1.13 17.21 -23.02
CA ASN A 97 1.41 18.35 -23.90
C ASN A 97 0.20 19.27 -24.06
N GLU A 98 -0.96 18.91 -23.50
CA GLU A 98 -2.14 19.76 -23.52
C GLU A 98 -1.86 21.07 -22.77
N SER A 99 -1.88 22.18 -23.50
CA SER A 99 -1.42 23.48 -23.00
C SER A 99 -2.39 24.13 -22.00
N THR A 100 -3.67 23.80 -22.05
CA THR A 100 -4.73 24.49 -21.33
C THR A 100 -4.63 24.37 -19.81
N ASN A 101 -4.06 23.27 -19.29
CA ASN A 101 -4.04 22.95 -17.86
C ASN A 101 -2.63 22.86 -17.26
N GLN A 102 -1.59 23.32 -17.97
CA GLN A 102 -0.20 23.11 -17.56
C GLN A 102 0.12 23.65 -16.17
N ALA A 103 -0.35 24.85 -15.81
CA ALA A 103 -0.08 25.43 -14.49
C ALA A 103 -0.64 24.58 -13.34
N LEU A 104 -1.85 24.06 -13.54
CA LEU A 104 -2.55 23.22 -12.57
C LEU A 104 -1.88 21.84 -12.44
N ILE A 105 -1.49 21.23 -13.57
CA ILE A 105 -0.72 19.98 -13.63
C ILE A 105 0.66 20.16 -12.96
N SER A 106 1.36 21.26 -13.23
CA SER A 106 2.67 21.56 -12.63
C SER A 106 2.58 21.76 -11.12
N SER A 107 1.56 22.45 -10.63
CA SER A 107 1.30 22.62 -9.19
C SER A 107 1.07 21.27 -8.52
N PHE A 108 0.16 20.47 -9.08
CA PHE A 108 -0.13 19.12 -8.59
C PHE A 108 1.12 18.24 -8.55
N ASN A 109 1.89 18.20 -9.65
CA ASN A 109 3.12 17.43 -9.72
C ASN A 109 4.12 17.89 -8.67
N SER A 110 4.36 19.20 -8.51
CA SER A 110 5.30 19.71 -7.51
C SER A 110 4.92 19.26 -6.08
N LYS A 111 3.65 19.41 -5.72
CA LYS A 111 3.11 19.09 -4.40
C LYS A 111 3.17 17.58 -4.11
N PHE A 112 2.56 16.76 -4.96
CA PHE A 112 2.39 15.34 -4.69
C PHE A 112 3.61 14.50 -5.07
N ASN A 113 4.43 14.95 -6.03
CA ASN A 113 5.71 14.28 -6.29
C ASN A 113 6.66 14.45 -5.10
N LYS A 114 6.71 15.64 -4.47
CA LYS A 114 7.53 15.84 -3.27
C LYS A 114 7.15 14.86 -2.16
N ILE A 115 5.85 14.68 -1.91
CA ILE A 115 5.34 13.71 -0.93
C ILE A 115 5.77 12.29 -1.32
N LEU A 116 5.52 11.89 -2.57
CA LEU A 116 5.89 10.57 -3.08
C LEU A 116 7.40 10.29 -2.95
N GLN A 117 8.25 11.21 -3.40
CA GLN A 117 9.71 11.06 -3.34
C GLN A 117 10.23 11.05 -1.91
N ASN A 118 9.65 11.85 -1.00
CA ASN A 118 10.00 11.79 0.42
C ASN A 118 9.70 10.40 1.01
N TYR A 119 8.54 9.84 0.70
CA TYR A 119 8.17 8.49 1.13
C TYR A 119 9.09 7.41 0.55
N LEU A 120 9.34 7.45 -0.75
CA LEU A 120 10.23 6.51 -1.42
C LEU A 120 11.66 6.63 -0.88
N SER A 121 12.18 7.84 -0.72
CA SER A 121 13.53 8.07 -0.20
C SER A 121 13.66 7.59 1.24
N PHE A 122 12.71 7.95 2.12
CA PHE A 122 12.65 7.45 3.49
C PHE A 122 12.59 5.92 3.53
N PHE A 123 11.79 5.33 2.64
CA PHE A 123 11.66 3.88 2.56
C PHE A 123 12.96 3.19 2.15
N TYR A 124 13.55 3.60 1.02
CA TYR A 124 14.77 2.98 0.50
C TYR A 124 15.97 3.20 1.43
N LEU A 125 16.03 4.34 2.13
CA LEU A 125 17.07 4.62 3.12
C LEU A 125 16.96 3.69 4.33
N ASN A 126 15.75 3.45 4.84
CA ASN A 126 15.53 2.57 6.00
C ASN A 126 15.46 1.08 5.62
N ASN A 127 15.32 0.75 4.33
CA ASN A 127 15.18 -0.62 3.85
C ASN A 127 16.10 -0.85 2.63
N PRO A 128 17.44 -0.86 2.83
CA PRO A 128 18.40 -0.98 1.73
C PRO A 128 18.28 -2.30 0.95
N GLN A 129 17.67 -3.32 1.56
CA GLN A 129 17.39 -4.62 0.93
C GLN A 129 15.98 -4.71 0.34
N SER A 130 15.25 -3.59 0.17
CA SER A 130 13.86 -3.60 -0.30
C SER A 130 13.66 -4.21 -1.70
N SER A 131 14.67 -4.16 -2.56
CA SER A 131 14.70 -4.85 -3.85
C SER A 131 14.62 -6.38 -3.73
N ASN A 132 14.93 -6.91 -2.55
CA ASN A 132 14.80 -8.32 -2.18
C ASN A 132 13.48 -8.66 -1.46
N LEU A 133 12.65 -7.65 -1.15
CA LEU A 133 11.40 -7.82 -0.39
C LEU A 133 10.15 -7.87 -1.27
N ILE A 134 10.29 -7.50 -2.54
CA ILE A 134 9.20 -7.55 -3.51
C ILE A 134 9.69 -8.15 -4.82
N HIS A 135 8.74 -8.71 -5.57
CA HIS A 135 9.03 -9.17 -6.92
C HIS A 135 9.46 -7.99 -7.81
N LYS A 136 10.49 -8.25 -8.62
CA LYS A 136 11.00 -7.29 -9.60
C LYS A 136 9.92 -6.97 -10.65
N LEU A 137 10.10 -5.84 -11.32
CA LEU A 137 9.36 -5.52 -12.53
C LEU A 137 9.80 -6.39 -13.71
N PRO A 138 9.03 -6.40 -14.81
CA PRO A 138 9.48 -6.91 -16.11
C PRO A 138 10.93 -6.55 -16.46
N PRO A 139 11.67 -7.41 -17.19
CA PRO A 139 13.03 -7.11 -17.61
C PRO A 139 13.12 -5.75 -18.31
N LYS A 140 14.20 -5.00 -18.03
CA LYS A 140 14.47 -3.64 -18.56
C LYS A 140 13.52 -2.54 -18.05
N CYS A 141 12.65 -2.81 -17.08
CA CYS A 141 11.79 -1.81 -16.46
C CYS A 141 12.31 -1.42 -15.06
N SER A 142 12.29 -0.13 -14.74
CA SER A 142 12.63 0.41 -13.41
C SER A 142 11.38 0.76 -12.61
N MET A 143 11.50 0.68 -11.27
CA MET A 143 10.44 1.06 -10.34
C MET A 143 10.31 2.57 -10.14
N ASN A 144 11.13 3.35 -10.86
CA ASN A 144 11.11 4.79 -10.72
C ASN A 144 9.73 5.32 -11.13
N ILE A 145 9.06 5.91 -10.15
CA ILE A 145 7.83 6.67 -10.30
C ILE A 145 8.24 8.11 -10.01
N ASP A 146 8.67 8.80 -11.06
CA ASP A 146 9.22 10.15 -10.98
C ASP A 146 8.12 11.22 -11.04
N SER A 147 6.87 10.78 -11.23
CA SER A 147 5.67 11.60 -11.34
C SER A 147 4.49 10.91 -10.66
N PRO A 148 3.63 11.65 -9.93
CA PRO A 148 2.38 11.11 -9.41
C PRO A 148 1.37 10.81 -10.53
N ILE A 149 1.58 11.29 -11.76
CA ILE A 149 0.75 10.97 -12.92
C ILE A 149 1.41 9.87 -13.75
N LEU A 150 0.81 8.67 -13.73
CA LEU A 150 1.15 7.52 -14.54
C LEU A 150 0.28 7.50 -15.79
N TYR A 151 0.89 7.85 -16.93
CA TYR A 151 0.22 7.93 -18.22
C TYR A 151 0.94 7.10 -19.29
N GLY A 152 0.39 7.09 -20.50
CA GLY A 152 0.97 6.44 -21.67
C GLY A 152 0.44 5.03 -21.93
N SER A 153 0.83 4.48 -23.08
CA SER A 153 0.21 3.29 -23.69
C SER A 153 0.53 1.96 -23.01
N ASN A 154 1.57 1.89 -22.17
CA ASN A 154 1.98 0.64 -21.52
C ASN A 154 1.26 0.41 -20.18
N LEU A 155 -0.05 0.21 -20.24
CA LEU A 155 -0.91 0.00 -19.08
C LEU A 155 -0.46 -1.18 -18.20
N LYS A 156 0.00 -2.28 -18.82
CA LYS A 156 0.59 -3.43 -18.11
C LYS A 156 1.73 -3.00 -17.17
N LEU A 157 2.65 -2.18 -17.65
CA LEU A 157 3.76 -1.69 -16.83
C LEU A 157 3.26 -0.82 -15.68
N GLN A 158 2.24 0.02 -15.92
CA GLN A 158 1.67 0.85 -14.86
C GLN A 158 0.99 0.01 -13.77
N PHE A 159 0.28 -1.08 -14.14
CA PHE A 159 -0.25 -2.04 -13.17
C PHE A 159 0.86 -2.64 -12.32
N PHE A 160 1.96 -3.10 -12.93
CA PHE A 160 3.10 -3.61 -12.17
C PHE A 160 3.67 -2.55 -11.22
N LYS A 161 3.92 -1.33 -11.69
CA LYS A 161 4.46 -0.24 -10.85
C LYS A 161 3.58 0.03 -9.63
N LEU A 162 2.28 0.22 -9.84
CA LEU A 162 1.33 0.50 -8.76
C LEU A 162 1.22 -0.65 -7.76
N ILE A 163 1.08 -1.89 -8.23
CA ILE A 163 0.93 -3.06 -7.34
C ILE A 163 2.20 -3.30 -6.52
N ARG A 164 3.38 -3.15 -7.13
CA ARG A 164 4.65 -3.27 -6.40
C ARG A 164 4.82 -2.14 -5.40
N LEU A 165 4.45 -0.91 -5.75
CA LEU A 165 4.44 0.21 -4.83
C LEU A 165 3.53 -0.06 -3.62
N ILE A 166 2.29 -0.50 -3.85
CA ILE A 166 1.36 -0.88 -2.78
C ILE A 166 1.97 -1.97 -1.89
N SER A 167 2.58 -2.99 -2.50
CA SER A 167 3.24 -4.08 -1.78
C SER A 167 4.38 -3.56 -0.90
N LEU A 168 5.19 -2.62 -1.39
CA LEU A 168 6.27 -1.99 -0.60
C LEU A 168 5.72 -1.26 0.62
N PHE A 169 4.71 -0.40 0.45
CA PHE A 169 4.14 0.35 1.58
C PHE A 169 3.49 -0.59 2.60
N LYS A 170 2.84 -1.66 2.13
CA LYS A 170 2.23 -2.68 2.98
C LYS A 170 3.22 -3.47 3.82
N LEU A 171 4.47 -3.60 3.36
CA LEU A 171 5.53 -4.25 4.13
C LEU A 171 5.99 -3.41 5.33
N ILE A 172 5.92 -2.07 5.23
CA ILE A 172 6.31 -1.14 6.32
C ILE A 172 5.16 -1.01 7.34
N ASN A 173 3.96 -0.84 6.80
CA ASN A 173 2.76 -0.62 7.58
C ASN A 173 1.59 -1.36 6.94
N ASP A 174 1.34 -2.54 7.49
CA ASP A 174 0.25 -3.42 7.10
C ASP A 174 -1.13 -2.79 7.34
N LYS A 175 -1.23 -1.75 8.18
CA LYS A 175 -2.48 -1.01 8.44
C LYS A 175 -2.85 0.02 7.38
N ILE A 176 -1.93 0.39 6.48
CA ILE A 176 -2.22 1.39 5.42
C ILE A 176 -3.40 0.91 4.57
N GLN A 177 -4.44 1.70 4.37
CA GLN A 177 -5.46 1.37 3.39
C GLN A 177 -5.22 2.14 2.08
N ILE A 178 -5.69 1.56 0.98
CA ILE A 178 -5.59 2.12 -0.36
C ILE A 178 -6.99 2.36 -0.89
N LEU A 179 -7.22 3.54 -1.45
CA LEU A 179 -8.47 3.93 -2.09
C LEU A 179 -8.24 4.10 -3.59
N VAL A 180 -8.88 3.27 -4.40
CA VAL A 180 -8.95 3.42 -5.86
C VAL A 180 -10.25 4.15 -6.19
N ILE A 181 -10.16 5.23 -6.96
CA ILE A 181 -11.31 6.09 -7.26
C ILE A 181 -11.44 6.40 -8.75
N SER A 182 -12.67 6.70 -9.14
CA SER A 182 -13.02 7.36 -10.40
C SER A 182 -14.21 8.29 -10.16
N GLU A 183 -14.69 8.99 -11.19
CA GLU A 183 -15.81 9.94 -11.09
C GLU A 183 -17.02 9.32 -10.36
N ASP A 184 -17.44 8.14 -10.79
CA ASP A 184 -18.59 7.40 -10.26
C ASP A 184 -18.21 6.10 -9.52
N GLY A 185 -16.90 5.81 -9.41
CA GLY A 185 -16.38 4.57 -8.85
C GLY A 185 -16.62 3.32 -9.68
N ASN A 186 -17.02 3.43 -10.95
CA ASN A 186 -17.37 2.29 -11.81
C ASN A 186 -16.58 2.24 -13.12
N LEU A 187 -15.54 3.08 -13.28
CA LEU A 187 -14.74 3.06 -14.50
C LEU A 187 -14.00 1.74 -14.66
N ASN A 188 -13.99 1.23 -15.89
CA ASN A 188 -13.35 -0.03 -16.23
C ASN A 188 -11.83 -0.03 -15.96
N LEU A 189 -11.17 1.14 -16.01
CA LEU A 189 -9.77 1.26 -15.65
C LEU A 189 -9.51 0.98 -14.15
N SER A 190 -10.37 1.51 -13.27
CA SER A 190 -10.31 1.25 -11.82
C SER A 190 -10.53 -0.23 -11.51
N THR A 191 -11.52 -0.84 -12.16
CA THR A 191 -11.79 -2.28 -12.12
C THR A 191 -10.58 -3.07 -12.61
N GLY A 192 -9.97 -2.66 -13.73
CA GLY A 192 -8.78 -3.29 -14.29
C GLY A 192 -7.60 -3.28 -13.32
N LEU A 193 -7.33 -2.15 -12.66
CA LEU A 193 -6.27 -2.05 -11.65
C LEU A 193 -6.52 -3.01 -10.48
N ILE A 194 -7.76 -3.11 -9.99
CA ILE A 194 -8.11 -4.02 -8.90
C ILE A 194 -8.01 -5.48 -9.34
N ILE A 195 -8.41 -5.82 -10.57
CA ILE A 195 -8.19 -7.16 -11.13
C ILE A 195 -6.70 -7.50 -11.14
N ALA A 196 -5.84 -6.59 -11.63
CA ALA A 196 -4.40 -6.80 -11.64
C ALA A 196 -3.86 -7.01 -10.21
N PHE A 197 -4.35 -6.26 -9.22
CA PHE A 197 -4.00 -6.44 -7.81
C PHE A 197 -4.43 -7.83 -7.30
N LEU A 198 -5.66 -8.25 -7.58
CA LEU A 198 -6.18 -9.55 -7.15
C LEU A 198 -5.43 -10.73 -7.80
N MET A 199 -5.05 -10.59 -9.07
CA MET A 199 -4.16 -11.53 -9.76
C MET A 199 -2.82 -11.64 -9.06
N ASP A 200 -2.24 -10.52 -8.64
CA ASP A 200 -0.94 -10.54 -7.99
C ASP A 200 -1.02 -11.14 -6.59
N ILE A 201 -1.89 -10.61 -5.73
CA ILE A 201 -1.90 -10.93 -4.31
C ILE A 201 -2.61 -12.26 -4.03
N TYR A 202 -3.74 -12.50 -4.68
CA TYR A 202 -4.62 -13.64 -4.41
C TYR A 202 -4.57 -14.73 -5.49
N LYS A 203 -3.79 -14.53 -6.56
CA LYS A 203 -3.66 -15.49 -7.68
C LYS A 203 -4.99 -15.78 -8.39
N TYR A 204 -5.91 -14.82 -8.37
CA TYR A 204 -7.16 -14.95 -9.12
C TYR A 204 -6.93 -14.74 -10.61
N ASN A 205 -7.73 -15.41 -11.44
CA ASN A 205 -7.83 -15.09 -12.86
C ASN A 205 -8.73 -13.86 -13.07
N ILE A 206 -8.87 -13.38 -14.32
CA ILE A 206 -9.73 -12.22 -14.64
C ILE A 206 -11.16 -12.44 -14.15
N GLU A 207 -11.73 -13.60 -14.46
CA GLU A 207 -13.13 -13.91 -14.18
C GLU A 207 -13.44 -13.92 -12.67
N ASN A 208 -12.63 -14.62 -11.87
CA ASN A 208 -12.81 -14.69 -10.42
C ASN A 208 -12.58 -13.32 -9.76
N SER A 209 -11.62 -12.55 -10.27
CA SER A 209 -11.37 -11.19 -9.79
C SER A 209 -12.58 -10.29 -10.06
N PHE A 210 -13.11 -10.34 -11.28
CA PHE A 210 -14.28 -9.56 -11.67
C PHE A 210 -15.53 -9.97 -10.88
N LYS A 211 -15.74 -11.27 -10.68
CA LYS A 211 -16.85 -11.80 -9.87
C LYS A 211 -16.82 -11.28 -8.43
N LEU A 212 -15.64 -11.25 -7.79
CA LEU A 212 -15.47 -10.68 -6.46
C LEU A 212 -15.77 -9.17 -6.45
N ILE A 213 -15.24 -8.43 -7.41
CA ILE A 213 -15.48 -6.98 -7.51
C ILE A 213 -16.98 -6.70 -7.65
N LYS A 214 -17.68 -7.40 -8.56
CA LYS A 214 -19.13 -7.25 -8.75
C LYS A 214 -19.95 -7.67 -7.53
N SER A 215 -19.53 -8.69 -6.77
CA SER A 215 -20.25 -9.06 -5.56
C SER A 215 -20.17 -7.96 -4.49
N ARG A 216 -19.06 -7.22 -4.43
CA ARG A 216 -18.83 -6.13 -3.46
C ARG A 216 -19.37 -4.78 -3.93
N ARG A 217 -19.35 -4.52 -5.24
CA ARG A 217 -19.86 -3.30 -5.88
C ARG A 217 -20.66 -3.68 -7.13
N PRO A 218 -21.97 -3.95 -7.01
CA PRO A 218 -22.80 -4.47 -8.11
C PRO A 218 -22.96 -3.53 -9.31
N CYS A 219 -22.74 -2.22 -9.14
CA CYS A 219 -22.84 -1.23 -10.22
C CYS A 219 -21.61 -1.16 -11.14
N ILE A 220 -20.61 -2.02 -10.93
CA ILE A 220 -19.42 -2.09 -11.79
C ILE A 220 -19.82 -2.48 -13.21
N ASN A 221 -19.32 -1.71 -14.17
CA ASN A 221 -19.54 -1.94 -15.58
C ASN A 221 -18.89 -3.25 -16.03
N ASP A 222 -19.53 -3.93 -16.99
CA ASP A 222 -18.91 -5.06 -17.67
C ASP A 222 -17.78 -4.58 -18.59
N LEU A 223 -16.67 -5.34 -18.59
CA LEU A 223 -15.59 -5.18 -19.55
C LEU A 223 -16.03 -5.79 -20.90
N LYS A 224 -16.26 -4.95 -21.91
CA LYS A 224 -16.81 -5.38 -23.19
C LYS A 224 -15.74 -5.46 -24.27
N LEU A 225 -15.63 -6.62 -24.93
CA LEU A 225 -14.63 -6.84 -26.00
C LEU A 225 -14.82 -5.94 -27.24
N ASN A 226 -16.00 -5.36 -27.43
CA ASN A 226 -16.30 -4.45 -28.53
C ASN A 226 -16.03 -2.96 -28.20
N TYR A 227 -15.60 -2.65 -26.98
CA TYR A 227 -15.12 -1.31 -26.61
C TYR A 227 -13.60 -1.30 -26.64
N TYR A 228 -13.01 -0.33 -27.35
CA TYR A 228 -11.56 -0.28 -27.56
C TYR A 228 -10.79 -0.17 -26.24
N ASP A 229 -11.23 0.71 -25.34
CA ASP A 229 -10.58 0.92 -24.05
C ASP A 229 -10.65 -0.32 -23.15
N ASP A 230 -11.80 -1.00 -23.14
CA ASP A 230 -11.99 -2.26 -22.41
C ASP A 230 -11.12 -3.38 -22.98
N LEU A 231 -11.02 -3.46 -24.31
CA LEU A 231 -10.14 -4.42 -24.99
C LEU A 231 -8.67 -4.17 -24.61
N LEU A 232 -8.24 -2.91 -24.59
CA LEU A 232 -6.90 -2.55 -24.13
C LEU A 232 -6.65 -2.99 -22.68
N ILE A 233 -7.62 -2.78 -21.78
CA ILE A 233 -7.53 -3.23 -20.39
C ILE A 233 -7.40 -4.76 -20.34
N ILE A 234 -8.29 -5.49 -21.00
CA ILE A 234 -8.31 -6.96 -21.02
C ILE A 234 -6.98 -7.52 -21.55
N GLU A 235 -6.47 -6.99 -22.67
CA GLU A 235 -5.22 -7.48 -23.27
C GLU A 235 -4.01 -7.17 -22.38
N ASN A 236 -3.97 -6.01 -21.72
CA ASN A 236 -2.91 -5.71 -20.75
C ASN A 236 -3.01 -6.59 -19.50
N LEU A 237 -4.21 -6.94 -19.03
CA LEU A 237 -4.42 -7.86 -17.91
C LEU A 237 -3.95 -9.28 -18.22
N LYS A 238 -4.25 -9.80 -19.42
CA LYS A 238 -3.75 -11.10 -19.86
C LYS A 238 -2.23 -11.14 -19.89
N LYS A 239 -1.60 -10.12 -20.49
CA LYS A 239 -0.13 -10.00 -20.54
C LYS A 239 0.47 -9.86 -19.14
N PHE A 240 -0.15 -9.04 -18.28
CA PHE A 240 0.22 -8.88 -16.88
C PHE A 240 0.20 -10.22 -16.15
N TYR A 241 -0.88 -10.99 -16.26
CA TYR A 241 -1.04 -12.27 -15.56
C TYR A 241 0.05 -13.28 -15.92
N VAL A 242 0.30 -13.47 -17.21
CA VAL A 242 1.33 -14.40 -17.71
C VAL A 242 2.72 -14.01 -17.20
N GLU A 243 3.09 -12.74 -17.36
CA GLU A 243 4.41 -12.25 -16.96
C GLU A 243 4.56 -12.24 -15.43
N ASN A 244 3.49 -11.96 -14.69
CA ASN A 244 3.51 -12.00 -13.24
C ASN A 244 3.75 -13.42 -12.71
N ILE A 245 3.10 -14.44 -13.29
CA ILE A 245 3.36 -15.83 -12.96
C ILE A 245 4.83 -16.18 -13.22
N GLU A 246 5.37 -15.76 -14.37
CA GLU A 246 6.78 -16.01 -14.72
C GLU A 246 7.76 -15.34 -13.73
N ILE A 247 7.49 -14.10 -13.33
CA ILE A 247 8.31 -13.39 -12.35
C ILE A 247 8.27 -14.10 -11.00
N LYS A 248 7.08 -14.52 -10.54
CA LYS A 248 6.90 -15.20 -9.25
C LYS A 248 7.46 -16.62 -9.23
N SER A 249 7.38 -17.34 -10.35
CA SER A 249 7.94 -18.70 -10.45
C SER A 249 9.47 -18.71 -10.38
N LYS A 250 10.12 -17.69 -10.95
CA LYS A 250 11.58 -17.51 -10.85
C LYS A 250 12.06 -17.15 -9.45
N ASN A 251 11.18 -16.64 -8.58
CA ASN A 251 11.53 -16.03 -7.29
C ASN A 251 10.47 -16.33 -6.20
N PRO A 252 10.24 -17.60 -5.82
CA PRO A 252 9.10 -17.99 -4.98
C PRO A 252 9.14 -17.48 -3.53
N ASN A 253 10.30 -17.01 -3.04
CA ASN A 253 10.52 -16.72 -1.62
C ASN A 253 10.29 -15.26 -1.21
N TYR A 254 10.03 -14.34 -2.14
CA TYR A 254 10.01 -12.89 -1.86
C TYR A 254 8.81 -12.41 -1.01
N LEU A 255 7.81 -13.26 -0.71
CA LEU A 255 6.61 -12.88 0.06
C LEU A 255 6.44 -13.64 1.39
N LYS A 256 7.39 -14.50 1.80
CA LYS A 256 7.29 -15.27 3.05
C LYS A 256 7.95 -14.62 4.26
N THR A 257 8.64 -13.49 4.10
CA THR A 257 9.40 -12.82 5.17
C THR A 257 8.60 -11.69 5.82
N LYS A 258 7.46 -12.00 6.43
CA LYS A 258 6.67 -11.07 7.27
C LYS A 258 7.35 -10.66 8.60
N GLY A 259 8.64 -10.98 8.81
CA GLY A 259 9.26 -10.92 10.14
C GLY A 259 10.57 -10.13 10.28
N PHE A 260 11.11 -9.49 9.24
CA PHE A 260 12.46 -8.91 9.30
C PHE A 260 12.56 -7.39 9.13
N LEU A 261 11.45 -6.68 8.96
CA LEU A 261 11.48 -5.22 8.87
C LEU A 261 11.33 -4.65 10.28
N LYS A 262 12.46 -4.55 11.00
CA LYS A 262 12.56 -3.75 12.21
C LYS A 262 12.16 -2.31 11.85
N ARG A 263 11.00 -1.86 12.34
CA ARG A 263 10.81 -0.43 12.57
C ARG A 263 11.97 0.00 13.47
N SER A 264 12.80 0.89 12.98
CA SER A 264 13.81 1.57 13.79
C SER A 264 13.09 2.23 14.97
N MET A 265 13.06 1.53 16.11
CA MET A 265 13.10 2.14 17.43
C MET A 265 14.58 2.18 17.76
N ASN A 266 15.23 3.29 17.43
CA ASN A 266 16.50 3.62 18.04
C ASN A 266 16.22 4.14 19.46
N ASP A 267 17.11 3.75 20.38
CA ASP A 267 17.54 4.47 21.59
C ASP A 267 17.14 3.98 22.99
N ASP A 268 16.86 2.68 23.22
CA ASP A 268 16.80 2.17 24.62
C ASP A 268 17.78 1.00 24.94
N ASP A 269 18.31 0.29 23.94
CA ASP A 269 19.12 -0.91 24.21
C ASP A 269 20.61 -0.63 24.50
N HIS A 270 21.13 0.55 24.11
CA HIS A 270 22.54 0.90 24.37
C HIS A 270 22.79 1.59 25.71
N GLU A 271 21.76 2.17 26.36
CA GLU A 271 21.92 2.73 27.71
C GLU A 271 21.94 1.64 28.78
N HIS A 272 21.19 0.54 28.59
CA HIS A 272 21.16 -0.56 29.56
C HIS A 272 22.45 -1.37 29.63
N GLU A 273 23.15 -1.59 28.49
CA GLU A 273 24.44 -2.29 28.49
C GLU A 273 25.57 -1.43 29.11
N GLN A 274 25.58 -0.11 28.87
CA GLN A 274 26.57 0.78 29.48
C GLN A 274 26.34 0.98 30.98
N GLN A 275 25.08 1.05 31.45
CA GLN A 275 24.78 1.12 32.88
C GLN A 275 25.10 -0.18 33.62
N GLN A 276 24.87 -1.35 33.00
CA GLN A 276 25.26 -2.64 33.61
C GLN A 276 26.79 -2.82 33.68
N GLN A 277 27.53 -2.38 32.65
CA GLN A 277 29.00 -2.42 32.69
C GLN A 277 29.59 -1.44 33.72
N GLN A 278 29.03 -0.25 33.89
CA GLN A 278 29.47 0.68 34.94
C GLN A 278 29.13 0.17 36.36
N GLN A 279 27.97 -0.48 36.55
CA GLN A 279 27.64 -1.06 37.85
C GLN A 279 28.53 -2.26 38.20
N GLN A 280 28.91 -3.10 37.22
CA GLN A 280 29.85 -4.20 37.47
C GLN A 280 31.26 -3.70 37.77
N GLN A 281 31.74 -2.65 37.11
CA GLN A 281 33.05 -2.06 37.42
C GLN A 281 33.07 -1.39 38.81
N GLN A 282 31.98 -0.74 39.24
CA GLN A 282 31.88 -0.19 40.60
C GLN A 282 31.79 -1.28 41.69
N GLN A 283 31.17 -2.43 41.40
CA GLN A 283 31.13 -3.56 42.33
C GLN A 283 32.50 -4.24 42.44
N GLN A 284 33.23 -4.43 41.34
CA GLN A 284 34.58 -4.99 41.37
C GLN A 284 35.59 -4.07 42.09
N ALA A 285 35.48 -2.75 41.91
CA ALA A 285 36.30 -1.79 42.64
C ALA A 285 35.99 -1.74 44.14
N LYS A 286 34.72 -1.96 44.54
CA LYS A 286 34.36 -2.11 45.97
C LYS A 286 34.87 -3.43 46.55
N GLN A 287 34.84 -4.51 45.78
CA GLN A 287 35.35 -5.82 46.22
C GLN A 287 36.87 -5.77 46.43
N SER A 288 37.62 -5.15 45.51
CA SER A 288 39.08 -5.01 45.64
C SER A 288 39.49 -4.12 46.81
N LEU A 289 38.71 -3.09 47.14
CA LEU A 289 38.98 -2.22 48.31
C LEU A 289 38.74 -2.96 49.64
N ILE A 290 37.77 -3.88 49.68
CA ILE A 290 37.47 -4.70 50.88
C ILE A 290 38.58 -5.74 51.10
N ASP A 291 39.10 -6.33 50.02
CA ASP A 291 40.21 -7.29 50.09
C ASP A 291 41.53 -6.63 50.51
N GLU A 292 41.76 -5.35 50.16
CA GLU A 292 42.96 -4.61 50.59
C GLU A 292 42.90 -4.21 52.08
N ILE A 293 41.70 -3.98 52.63
CA ILE A 293 41.50 -3.65 54.06
C ILE A 293 41.65 -4.89 54.97
N LEU A 294 41.36 -6.10 54.46
CA LEU A 294 41.43 -7.35 55.25
C LEU A 294 42.81 -8.01 55.33
N VAL A 295 43.81 -7.52 54.57
CA VAL A 295 45.18 -8.10 54.55
C VAL A 295 46.22 -7.21 55.28
N GLY A 296 45.79 -6.06 55.82
CA GLY A 296 46.67 -5.04 56.41
C GLY A 296 46.78 -5.02 57.94
N GLY A 297 46.42 -6.08 58.66
CA GLY A 297 46.38 -6.10 60.13
C GLY A 297 47.09 -7.30 60.75
N ASP A 298 48.43 -7.27 60.80
CA ASP A 298 49.25 -7.71 61.95
C ASP A 298 50.71 -7.94 61.55
N ARG A 299 51.51 -6.88 61.66
CA ARG A 299 52.96 -7.03 61.87
C ARG A 299 53.44 -6.08 62.97
N LYS A 300 53.86 -6.72 64.07
CA LYS A 300 54.85 -6.28 65.07
C LYS A 300 54.43 -5.26 66.12
N ARG A 301 54.08 -5.78 67.30
CA ARG A 301 54.65 -5.31 68.58
C ARG A 301 54.87 -6.51 69.52
N ARG A 302 56.13 -6.86 69.77
CA ARG A 302 56.74 -6.88 71.11
C ARG A 302 58.23 -7.21 71.02
N LEU A 303 59.00 -6.19 71.43
CA LEU A 303 60.37 -6.28 71.91
C LEU A 303 60.33 -6.80 73.36
N ASN A 304 61.36 -7.59 73.69
CA ASN A 304 61.83 -8.02 75.01
C ASN A 304 60.89 -8.86 75.88
#